data_AF-A0A0A0D0D6-F1
#
_entry.id   AF-A0A0A0D0D6-F1
#
_cell.length_a   1.000
_cell.length_b   1.000
_cell.length_c   1.000
_cell.angle_alpha   90.00
_cell.angle_beta   90.00
_cell.angle_gamma   90.00
#
_symmetry.space_group_name_H-M   'P 1'
#
loop_
_entity.id
_entity.type
_entity.pdbx_description
1 polymer ?
#
loop_
_entity_poly.entity_id
_entity_poly.type
_entity_poly.pdbx_seq_one_letter_code
_entity_poly.pdbx_strand_id
1 'polypeptide(L)'
;MADGAEQRTSAVVDLLVVGGGVNGAGIARDAAGRGLSVLLCEKGDLAEGTSSRSGKLVHGGLRYLEYYEFRLVREALIEREVLLAAAPHIIWPMRFVLPHDSFLRPAWLLRTGLFLYDHLGGR
;
A
#
# COMPACT_ATOMS: atom_id res chain seq x y z
N MET A 1 -18.78 32.72 -11.14
CA MET A 1 -18.97 32.46 -9.71
C MET A 1 -17.56 32.34 -9.13
N ALA A 2 -16.97 33.50 -8.86
CA ALA A 2 -15.63 33.60 -8.30
C ALA A 2 -15.74 33.56 -6.78
N ASP A 3 -14.61 33.16 -6.18
CA ASP A 3 -14.20 33.43 -4.80
C ASP A 3 -14.47 32.32 -3.77
N GLY A 4 -13.39 31.86 -3.12
CA GLY A 4 -13.45 30.76 -2.15
C GLY A 4 -12.13 30.04 -1.86
N ALA A 5 -11.01 30.42 -2.48
CA ALA A 5 -9.69 30.03 -2.01
C ALA A 5 -9.02 31.23 -1.35
N GLU A 6 -9.57 31.67 -0.22
CA GLU A 6 -8.87 32.62 0.64
C GLU A 6 -7.60 31.93 1.16
N GLN A 7 -6.47 32.35 0.58
CA GLN A 7 -5.14 32.06 1.06
C GLN A 7 -5.05 32.27 2.59
N ARG A 8 -4.82 31.20 3.36
CA ARG A 8 -4.19 31.33 4.68
C ARG A 8 -2.71 31.63 4.49
N THR A 9 -2.39 32.86 4.09
CA THR A 9 -1.00 33.33 4.01
C THR A 9 -0.47 33.53 5.44
N SER A 10 0.61 32.81 5.77
CA SER A 10 1.54 33.01 6.92
C SER A 10 1.42 32.17 8.20
N ALA A 11 0.66 31.07 8.24
CA ALA A 11 0.86 30.09 9.30
C ALA A 11 2.01 29.14 8.92
N VAL A 12 3.14 29.21 9.64
CA VAL A 12 4.19 28.19 9.56
C VAL A 12 3.56 26.85 9.96
N VAL A 13 3.70 25.84 9.10
CA VAL A 13 3.27 24.46 9.39
C VAL A 13 4.46 23.62 9.83
N ASP A 14 4.21 22.60 10.65
CA ASP A 14 5.25 21.69 11.14
C ASP A 14 5.77 20.78 10.03
N LEU A 15 4.92 20.40 9.06
CA LEU A 15 5.29 19.53 7.94
C LEU A 15 4.58 19.92 6.64
N LEU A 16 5.38 20.11 5.59
CA LEU A 16 4.90 20.19 4.19
C LEU A 16 5.12 18.84 3.50
N VAL A 17 4.06 18.21 3.00
CA VAL A 17 4.09 17.00 2.20
C VAL A 17 3.83 17.35 0.73
N VAL A 18 4.80 17.07 -0.14
CA VAL A 18 4.68 17.30 -1.59
C VAL A 18 4.33 15.99 -2.29
N GLY A 19 3.14 15.93 -2.89
CA GLY A 19 2.60 14.78 -3.61
C GLY A 19 1.41 14.12 -2.88
N GLY A 20 0.26 14.08 -3.53
CA GLY A 20 -1.01 13.48 -3.09
C GLY A 20 -1.25 12.04 -3.56
N GLY A 21 -0.17 11.28 -3.76
CA GLY A 21 -0.25 9.82 -3.94
C GLY A 21 -0.42 9.08 -2.60
N VAL A 22 -0.52 7.76 -2.65
CA VAL A 22 -0.75 6.90 -1.46
C VAL A 22 0.29 7.12 -0.35
N ASN A 23 1.57 7.29 -0.71
CA ASN A 23 2.63 7.53 0.26
C ASN A 23 2.48 8.90 0.94
N GLY A 24 2.26 9.96 0.15
CA GLY A 24 2.08 11.31 0.70
C GLY A 24 0.82 11.44 1.54
N ALA A 25 -0.29 10.87 1.09
CA ALA A 25 -1.53 10.81 1.88
C ALA A 25 -1.35 10.03 3.18
N GLY A 26 -0.64 8.90 3.16
CA GLY A 26 -0.32 8.11 4.34
C GLY A 26 0.56 8.87 5.35
N ILE A 27 1.62 9.52 4.87
CA ILE A 27 2.52 10.36 5.68
C ILE A 27 1.74 11.52 6.30
N ALA A 28 0.94 12.24 5.51
CA ALA A 28 0.15 13.36 6.00
C ALA A 28 -0.87 12.93 7.07
N ARG A 29 -1.53 11.78 6.86
CA ARG A 29 -2.47 11.20 7.83
C ARG A 29 -1.77 10.84 9.14
N ASP A 30 -0.61 10.17 9.09
CA ASP A 30 0.12 9.78 10.30
C ASP A 30 0.63 11.03 11.06
N ALA A 31 1.23 11.98 10.36
CA ALA A 31 1.72 13.22 10.96
C ALA A 31 0.58 14.05 11.61
N ALA A 32 -0.54 14.22 10.91
CA ALA A 32 -1.71 14.90 11.48
C ALA A 32 -2.28 14.14 12.68
N GLY A 33 -2.34 12.81 12.63
CA GLY A 33 -2.76 11.96 13.74
C GLY A 33 -1.86 12.06 14.99
N ARG A 34 -0.61 12.50 14.82
CA ARG A 34 0.35 12.79 15.89
C ARG A 34 0.30 14.23 16.38
N GLY A 35 -0.61 15.06 15.87
CA GLY A 35 -0.83 16.43 16.31
C GLY A 35 -0.03 17.50 15.59
N LEU A 36 0.67 17.17 14.50
CA LEU A 36 1.39 18.16 13.69
C LEU A 36 0.42 18.97 12.83
N SER A 37 0.72 20.25 12.63
CA SER A 37 0.12 21.03 11.55
C SER A 37 0.75 20.61 10.22
N VAL A 38 -0.06 20.02 9.33
CA VAL A 38 0.43 19.46 8.06
C VAL A 38 -0.25 20.14 6.88
N LEU A 39 0.56 20.55 5.90
CA LEU A 39 0.08 20.97 4.58
C LEU A 39 0.47 19.90 3.57
N LEU A 40 -0.49 19.36 2.82
CA LEU A 40 -0.22 18.50 1.66
C LEU A 40 -0.55 19.28 0.39
N CYS A 41 0.37 19.29 -0.57
CA CYS A 41 0.15 19.85 -1.89
C CYS A 41 0.31 18.79 -2.98
N GLU A 42 -0.62 18.76 -3.93
CA GLU A 42 -0.58 17.94 -5.13
C GLU A 42 -0.71 18.86 -6.35
N LYS A 43 0.03 18.56 -7.40
CA LYS A 43 0.01 19.33 -8.66
C LYS A 43 -1.29 19.08 -9.42
N GLY A 44 -1.74 17.82 -9.45
CA GLY A 44 -2.95 17.39 -10.14
C GLY A 44 -4.10 17.06 -9.19
N ASP A 45 -4.84 16.00 -9.50
CA ASP A 45 -5.84 15.42 -8.58
C ASP A 45 -5.20 14.37 -7.66
N LEU A 46 -5.87 14.07 -6.55
CA LEU A 46 -5.41 13.05 -5.60
C LEU A 46 -5.30 11.68 -6.29
N ALA A 47 -4.20 10.98 -6.00
CA ALA A 47 -3.88 9.67 -6.57
C ALA A 47 -3.76 9.61 -8.12
N GLU A 48 -3.75 10.73 -8.84
CA GLU A 48 -3.71 10.78 -10.32
C GLU A 48 -2.48 10.07 -10.92
N GLY A 49 -1.37 10.04 -10.18
CA GLY A 49 -0.13 9.35 -10.54
C GLY A 49 -0.20 7.81 -10.42
N THR A 50 0.92 7.20 -10.03
CA THR A 50 1.05 5.73 -9.94
C THR A 50 0.00 5.07 -9.04
N SER A 51 -0.48 5.79 -8.01
CA SER A 51 -1.47 5.27 -7.06
C SER A 51 -2.79 4.82 -7.70
N SER A 52 -3.22 5.45 -8.80
CA SER A 52 -4.41 5.02 -9.57
C SER A 52 -4.10 3.93 -10.61
N ARG A 53 -2.82 3.70 -10.93
CA ARG A 53 -2.32 2.85 -12.01
C ARG A 53 -1.67 1.55 -11.53
N SER A 54 -2.12 1.04 -10.39
CA SER A 54 -1.67 -0.25 -9.85
C SER A 54 -2.52 -1.41 -10.37
N GLY A 55 -2.08 -2.64 -10.07
CA GLY A 55 -2.90 -3.85 -10.23
C GLY A 55 -4.12 -3.89 -9.30
N LYS A 56 -4.28 -2.90 -8.41
CA LYS A 56 -5.39 -2.78 -7.44
C LYS A 56 -5.47 -3.97 -6.47
N LEU A 57 -4.31 -4.45 -6.05
CA LEU A 57 -4.14 -5.57 -5.13
C LEU A 57 -3.25 -5.20 -3.97
N VAL A 58 -3.69 -5.51 -2.76
CA VAL A 58 -2.84 -5.55 -1.57
C VAL A 58 -2.31 -6.98 -1.44
N HIS A 59 -1.02 -7.18 -1.75
CA HIS A 59 -0.42 -8.51 -1.77
C HIS A 59 0.97 -8.53 -1.13
N GLY A 60 1.30 -9.66 -0.50
CA GLY A 60 2.63 -9.96 0.02
C GLY A 60 3.69 -10.19 -1.06
N GLY A 61 3.26 -10.39 -2.31
CA GLY A 61 4.16 -10.57 -3.45
C GLY A 61 4.81 -11.95 -3.46
N LEU A 62 4.01 -12.98 -3.70
CA LEU A 62 4.44 -14.40 -3.73
C LEU A 62 5.71 -14.63 -4.55
N ARG A 63 5.87 -13.92 -5.66
CA ARG A 63 7.05 -14.01 -6.54
C ARG A 63 8.36 -13.64 -5.84
N TYR A 64 8.32 -12.72 -4.88
CA TYR A 64 9.52 -12.24 -4.18
C TYR A 64 10.16 -13.30 -3.28
N LEU A 65 9.43 -14.38 -2.96
CA LEU A 65 10.01 -15.55 -2.30
C LEU A 65 11.12 -16.21 -3.14
N GLU A 66 11.03 -16.16 -4.47
CA GLU A 66 12.06 -16.69 -5.37
C GLU A 66 13.36 -15.88 -5.32
N TYR A 67 13.27 -14.62 -4.88
CA TYR A 67 14.40 -13.72 -4.69
C TYR A 67 14.87 -13.65 -3.22
N TYR A 68 14.34 -14.53 -2.36
CA TYR A 68 14.67 -14.59 -0.93
C TYR A 68 14.35 -13.31 -0.15
N GLU A 69 13.42 -12.49 -0.64
CA GLU A 69 13.01 -11.24 0.02
C GLU A 69 12.00 -11.51 1.15
N PHE A 70 12.33 -12.44 2.06
CA PHE A 70 11.41 -12.91 3.11
C PHE A 70 10.90 -11.79 4.01
N ARG A 71 11.75 -10.80 4.32
CA ARG A 71 11.37 -9.64 5.14
C ARG A 71 10.28 -8.82 4.46
N LEU A 72 10.44 -8.52 3.17
CA LEU A 72 9.46 -7.77 2.39
C LEU A 72 8.13 -8.52 2.33
N VAL A 73 8.18 -9.82 2.02
CA VAL A 73 6.97 -10.66 1.93
C VAL A 73 6.24 -10.70 3.27
N ARG A 74 6.98 -10.87 4.38
CA ARG A 74 6.42 -10.87 5.73
C ARG A 74 5.77 -9.52 6.08
N GLU A 75 6.48 -8.42 5.86
CA GLU A 75 5.97 -7.06 6.14
C GLU A 75 4.70 -6.79 5.35
N ALA A 76 4.69 -7.10 4.06
CA ALA A 76 3.52 -6.87 3.20
C ALA A 76 2.32 -7.78 3.56
N LEU A 77 2.56 -9.01 4.04
CA LEU A 77 1.50 -9.90 4.52
C LEU A 77 0.86 -9.40 5.82
N ILE A 78 1.68 -8.92 6.77
CA ILE A 78 1.16 -8.34 8.02
C ILE A 78 0.39 -7.06 7.72
N GLU A 79 0.93 -6.18 6.87
CA GLU A 79 0.31 -4.91 6.52
C GLU A 79 -1.03 -5.09 5.79
N ARG A 80 -1.19 -6.20 5.05
CA ARG A 80 -2.48 -6.54 4.43
C ARG A 80 -3.61 -6.63 5.45
N GLU A 81 -3.38 -7.27 6.59
CA GLU A 81 -4.39 -7.42 7.64
C GLU A 81 -4.67 -6.07 8.32
N VAL A 82 -3.62 -5.25 8.54
CA VAL A 82 -3.76 -3.89 9.05
C VAL A 82 -4.63 -3.04 8.13
N LEU A 83 -4.37 -3.07 6.83
CA LEU A 83 -5.13 -2.33 5.82
C LEU A 83 -6.58 -2.82 5.71
N LEU A 84 -6.79 -4.14 5.78
CA LEU A 84 -8.14 -4.73 5.78
C LEU A 84 -8.96 -4.25 6.99
N ALA A 85 -8.34 -4.17 8.17
CA ALA A 85 -8.99 -3.64 9.36
C ALA A 85 -9.23 -2.12 9.30
N ALA A 86 -8.29 -1.36 8.72
CA ALA A 86 -8.37 0.10 8.64
C ALA A 86 -9.38 0.59 7.58
N ALA A 87 -9.54 -0.12 6.46
CA ALA A 87 -10.36 0.31 5.33
C ALA A 87 -11.24 -0.82 4.74
N PRO A 88 -12.09 -1.48 5.56
CA PRO A 88 -12.90 -2.64 5.12
C PRO A 88 -13.96 -2.30 4.07
N HIS A 89 -14.25 -1.00 3.86
CA HIS A 89 -15.21 -0.51 2.87
C HIS A 89 -14.63 -0.46 1.45
N ILE A 90 -13.30 -0.55 1.30
CA ILE A 90 -12.61 -0.52 -0.01
C ILE A 90 -11.57 -1.63 -0.18
N ILE A 91 -11.32 -2.44 0.85
CA ILE A 91 -10.41 -3.59 0.82
C ILE A 91 -11.18 -4.83 1.29
N TRP A 92 -11.09 -5.92 0.52
CA TRP A 92 -11.75 -7.19 0.84
C TRP A 92 -10.90 -8.39 0.39
N PRO A 93 -11.09 -9.57 0.99
CA PRO A 93 -10.36 -10.78 0.60
C PRO A 93 -10.64 -11.21 -0.84
N MET A 94 -9.59 -11.62 -1.55
CA MET A 94 -9.67 -12.16 -2.90
C MET A 94 -8.87 -13.46 -3.01
N ARG A 95 -9.44 -14.48 -3.66
CA ARG A 95 -8.76 -15.76 -3.94
C ARG A 95 -8.09 -15.71 -5.30
N PHE A 96 -6.86 -16.21 -5.36
CA PHE A 96 -6.07 -16.33 -6.59
C PHE A 96 -5.93 -17.79 -6.98
N VAL A 97 -6.03 -18.08 -8.27
CA VAL A 97 -5.73 -19.39 -8.85
C VAL A 97 -4.42 -19.25 -9.62
N LEU A 98 -3.44 -20.09 -9.31
CA LEU A 98 -2.16 -20.17 -10.02
C LEU A 98 -2.14 -21.42 -10.89
N PRO A 99 -2.32 -21.30 -12.22
CA PRO A 99 -2.17 -22.44 -13.13
C PRO A 99 -0.75 -23.03 -13.02
N HIS A 100 -0.66 -24.36 -12.91
CA HIS A 100 0.61 -25.04 -12.81
C HIS A 100 1.13 -25.46 -14.18
N ASP A 101 2.37 -25.08 -14.47
CA ASP A 101 3.15 -25.54 -15.61
C ASP A 101 4.48 -26.11 -15.09
N SER A 102 4.68 -27.42 -15.29
CA SER A 102 5.86 -28.13 -14.80
C SER A 102 7.16 -27.72 -15.48
N PHE A 103 7.10 -27.14 -16.70
CA PHE A 103 8.29 -26.63 -17.38
C PHE A 103 8.77 -25.30 -16.80
N LEU A 104 7.87 -24.52 -16.20
CA LEU A 104 8.21 -23.25 -15.55
C LEU A 104 8.64 -23.46 -14.11
N ARG A 105 7.84 -24.21 -13.33
CA ARG A 105 8.10 -24.42 -11.90
C ARG A 105 7.64 -25.83 -11.49
N PRO A 106 8.49 -26.61 -10.80
CA PRO A 106 8.08 -27.91 -10.31
C PRO A 106 7.05 -27.76 -9.17
N ALA A 107 6.10 -28.70 -9.10
CA ALA A 107 4.99 -28.64 -8.15
C ALA A 107 5.42 -28.57 -6.68
N TRP A 108 6.54 -29.22 -6.31
CA TRP A 108 7.06 -29.18 -4.95
C TRP A 108 7.49 -27.77 -4.54
N LEU A 109 8.12 -27.02 -5.46
CA LEU A 109 8.58 -25.65 -5.21
C LEU A 109 7.39 -24.72 -4.97
N LEU A 110 6.35 -24.82 -5.80
CA LEU A 110 5.13 -24.05 -5.61
C LEU A 110 4.45 -24.36 -4.27
N ARG A 111 4.36 -25.65 -3.91
CA ARG A 111 3.77 -26.06 -2.62
C ARG A 111 4.57 -25.52 -1.44
N THR A 112 5.90 -25.59 -1.48
CA THR A 112 6.76 -25.01 -0.44
C THR A 112 6.63 -23.49 -0.38
N GLY A 113 6.60 -22.80 -1.53
CA GLY A 113 6.42 -21.36 -1.59
C GLY A 113 5.07 -20.91 -1.02
N LEU A 114 3.98 -21.60 -1.37
CA LEU A 114 2.65 -21.33 -0.81
C LEU A 114 2.60 -21.61 0.69
N PHE A 115 3.21 -22.71 1.16
CA PHE A 115 3.33 -23.00 2.59
C PHE A 115 4.04 -21.86 3.33
N LEU A 116 5.19 -21.39 2.82
CA LEU A 116 5.90 -20.26 3.43
C LEU A 116 5.05 -18.99 3.42
N TYR A 117 4.38 -18.71 2.30
CA TYR A 117 3.53 -17.53 2.15
C TYR A 117 2.38 -17.50 3.17
N ASP A 118 1.77 -18.66 3.46
CA ASP A 118 0.68 -18.76 4.45
C ASP A 118 1.15 -18.57 5.90
N HIS A 119 2.42 -18.85 6.20
CA HIS A 119 2.96 -18.84 7.57
C HIS A 119 3.81 -17.60 7.89
N LEU A 120 4.34 -16.90 6.88
CA LEU A 120 5.14 -15.69 7.10
C LEU A 120 4.31 -14.52 7.63
N GLY A 121 3.03 -14.45 7.29
CA GLY A 121 2.15 -13.34 7.65
C GLY A 121 1.77 -13.24 9.12
N GLY A 122 2.03 -14.27 9.93
CA GLY A 122 1.59 -14.32 11.33
C GLY A 122 0.07 -14.30 11.42
N ARG A 123 -0.54 -15.48 11.44
CA ARG A 123 -1.97 -15.62 11.75
C ARG A 123 -2.23 -15.34 13.23
#